data_AF-A0A8T4AUZ0-F1
#
_entry.id   AF-A0A8T4AUZ0-F1
#
_cell.length_a   1.000
_cell.length_b   1.000
_cell.length_c   1.000
_cell.angle_alpha   90.00
_cell.angle_beta   90.00
_cell.angle_gamma   90.00
#
_symmetry.space_group_name_H-M   'P 1'
#
loop_
_entity.id
_entity.type
_entity.pdbx_description
1 polymer ?
#
loop_
_entity_poly.entity_id
_entity_poly.type
_entity_poly.pdbx_seq_one_letter_code
_entity_poly.pdbx_strand_id
1 'polypeptide(L)'
;MLKKILILMLALWGPPVLANPENDAAWFMTHFVDQRYLDGVYSHGQWHSTRAHREALLERGVIIVDDERFAEMLSETAIEETVQRLKSRIATVIIESYGPKHLSEIADFFRTPLGGEMLLIAEDNDLFEDLRYASSLNGAIHKWKHYLSPIERIRYMTFTNSPAGQVFVNQTWAVRTSINAEIRKRWNWPDLPLNRPYIVEILKADGIALFPNPIMRRSLIRELSATNP
;
A
#
# COMPACT_ATOMS: atom_id res chain seq x y z
N MET A 1 6.76 40.92 -27.80
CA MET A 1 5.79 40.23 -26.92
C MET A 1 5.98 38.71 -26.86
N LEU A 2 6.35 38.01 -27.94
CA LEU A 2 6.62 36.56 -27.93
C LEU A 2 7.62 36.08 -26.85
N LYS A 3 8.72 36.82 -26.63
CA LYS A 3 9.73 36.48 -25.60
C LYS A 3 9.18 36.46 -24.17
N LYS A 4 8.19 37.30 -23.85
CA LYS A 4 7.57 37.34 -22.52
C LYS A 4 6.58 36.19 -22.30
N ILE A 5 5.93 35.71 -23.37
CA ILE A 5 5.04 34.53 -23.33
C ILE A 5 5.86 33.24 -23.14
N LEU A 6 7.01 33.13 -23.83
CA LEU A 6 7.89 31.97 -23.70
C LEU A 6 8.50 31.84 -22.30
N ILE A 7 8.88 32.96 -21.68
CA ILE A 7 9.41 33.00 -20.30
C ILE A 7 8.32 32.67 -19.28
N LEU A 8 7.06 33.08 -19.50
CA LEU A 8 5.95 32.69 -18.64
C LEU A 8 5.62 31.19 -18.76
N MET A 9 5.71 30.62 -19.96
CA MET A 9 5.52 29.18 -20.18
C MET A 9 6.64 28.33 -19.57
N LEU A 10 7.89 28.82 -19.61
CA LEU A 10 9.04 28.16 -18.95
C LEU A 10 9.05 28.34 -17.43
N ALA A 11 8.39 29.37 -16.88
CA ALA A 11 8.29 29.60 -15.44
C ALA A 11 7.12 28.85 -14.78
N LEU A 12 6.09 28.49 -15.56
CA LEU A 12 4.97 27.63 -15.11
C LEU A 12 5.29 26.13 -15.25
N TRP A 13 6.35 25.80 -15.98
CA TRP A 13 6.93 24.47 -16.01
C TRP A 13 8.06 24.48 -14.99
N GLY A 14 7.74 24.10 -13.75
CA GLY A 14 8.76 23.80 -12.75
C GLY A 14 9.83 22.87 -13.34
N PRO A 15 11.04 22.82 -12.75
CA PRO A 15 12.07 21.89 -13.20
C PRO A 15 11.44 20.51 -13.38
N PRO A 16 11.77 19.75 -14.45
CA PRO A 16 11.19 18.43 -14.66
C PRO A 16 11.41 17.65 -13.37
N VAL A 17 10.34 17.43 -12.61
CA VAL A 17 10.38 16.56 -11.46
C VAL A 17 10.71 15.22 -12.08
N LEU A 18 11.92 14.74 -11.84
CA LEU A 18 12.34 13.45 -12.35
C LEU A 18 11.28 12.44 -11.91
N ALA A 19 10.68 11.77 -12.89
CA ALA A 19 9.66 10.75 -12.68
C ALA A 19 10.13 9.82 -11.56
N ASN A 20 9.43 9.85 -10.42
CA ASN A 20 9.68 8.96 -9.30
C ASN A 20 8.45 8.06 -9.16
N PRO A 21 8.45 6.91 -9.85
CA PRO A 21 7.29 6.02 -9.88
C PRO A 21 6.92 5.48 -8.50
N GLU A 22 7.85 5.42 -7.55
CA GLU A 22 7.58 5.00 -6.18
C GLU A 22 6.78 6.08 -5.43
N ASN A 23 7.18 7.34 -5.56
CA ASN A 23 6.43 8.46 -5.00
C ASN A 23 5.07 8.64 -5.68
N ASP A 24 5.01 8.45 -7.00
CA ASP A 24 3.75 8.51 -7.75
C ASP A 24 2.81 7.37 -7.35
N ALA A 25 3.34 6.15 -7.15
CA ALA A 25 2.56 5.03 -6.63
C ALA A 25 2.09 5.27 -5.20
N ALA A 26 2.93 5.82 -4.33
CA ALA A 26 2.57 6.19 -2.97
C ALA A 26 1.44 7.22 -2.93
N TRP A 27 1.53 8.25 -3.77
CA TRP A 27 0.47 9.24 -3.95
C TRP A 27 -0.80 8.61 -4.55
N PHE A 28 -0.68 7.70 -5.51
CA PHE A 28 -1.81 6.95 -6.02
C PHE A 28 -2.51 6.13 -4.94
N MET A 29 -1.75 5.48 -4.05
CA MET A 29 -2.35 4.72 -2.96
C MET A 29 -3.24 5.57 -2.05
N THR A 30 -2.91 6.84 -1.80
CA THR A 30 -3.73 7.69 -0.91
C THR A 30 -5.12 8.01 -1.47
N HIS A 31 -5.31 7.86 -2.78
CA HIS A 31 -6.60 8.12 -3.43
C HIS A 31 -7.34 6.82 -3.83
N PHE A 32 -6.62 5.73 -4.04
CA PHE A 32 -7.17 4.49 -4.60
C PHE A 32 -7.24 3.33 -3.59
N VAL A 33 -6.60 3.47 -2.43
CA VAL A 33 -6.69 2.53 -1.31
C VAL A 33 -7.38 3.23 -0.14
N ASP A 34 -8.61 2.84 0.14
CA ASP A 34 -9.35 3.36 1.28
C ASP A 34 -8.63 3.03 2.59
N GLN A 35 -8.44 4.05 3.43
CA GLN A 35 -7.78 3.97 4.73
C GLN A 35 -8.42 2.90 5.62
N ARG A 36 -9.74 2.65 5.52
CA ARG A 36 -10.44 1.59 6.25
C ARG A 36 -9.85 0.20 5.98
N TYR A 37 -9.29 -0.05 4.79
CA TYR A 37 -8.60 -1.32 4.52
C TYR A 37 -7.26 -1.41 5.23
N LEU A 38 -6.51 -0.31 5.29
CA LEU A 38 -5.25 -0.27 6.04
C LEU A 38 -5.53 -0.40 7.54
N ASP A 39 -6.54 0.28 8.06
CA ASP A 39 -6.97 0.17 9.46
C ASP A 39 -7.45 -1.25 9.79
N GLY A 40 -8.16 -1.90 8.87
CA GLY A 40 -8.54 -3.31 8.98
C GLY A 40 -7.34 -4.26 8.95
N VAL A 41 -6.25 -3.89 8.25
CA VAL A 41 -4.98 -4.63 8.29
C VAL A 41 -4.30 -4.45 9.64
N TYR A 42 -4.30 -3.23 10.20
CA TYR A 42 -3.78 -2.98 11.55
C TYR A 42 -4.53 -3.80 12.60
N SER A 43 -5.86 -3.71 12.62
CA SER A 43 -6.68 -4.35 13.67
C SER A 43 -6.61 -5.88 13.65
N HIS A 44 -6.63 -6.49 12.46
CA HIS A 44 -6.51 -7.94 12.34
C HIS A 44 -5.06 -8.42 12.34
N GLY A 45 -4.12 -7.54 11.98
CA GLY A 45 -2.70 -7.84 11.81
C GLY A 45 -2.06 -8.25 13.12
N GLN A 46 -2.50 -7.68 14.23
CA GLN A 46 -2.08 -8.10 15.56
C GLN A 46 -2.46 -9.56 15.81
N TRP A 47 -3.74 -9.92 15.69
CA TRP A 47 -4.22 -11.29 15.94
C TRP A 47 -3.50 -12.33 15.07
N HIS A 48 -3.39 -12.06 13.77
CA HIS A 48 -2.70 -12.96 12.85
C HIS A 48 -1.20 -13.06 13.15
N SER A 49 -0.51 -11.93 13.40
CA SER A 49 0.91 -11.94 13.74
C SER A 49 1.17 -12.70 15.03
N THR A 50 0.36 -12.48 16.07
CA THR A 50 0.47 -13.21 17.34
C THR A 50 0.30 -14.70 17.11
N ARG A 51 -0.72 -15.10 16.36
CA ARG A 51 -0.97 -16.51 16.03
C ARG A 51 0.20 -17.14 15.27
N ALA A 52 0.65 -16.51 14.20
CA ALA A 52 1.73 -17.01 13.35
C ALA A 52 3.05 -17.17 14.13
N HIS A 53 3.47 -16.15 14.89
CA HIS A 53 4.69 -16.25 15.70
C HIS A 53 4.55 -17.30 16.81
N ARG A 54 3.36 -17.45 17.41
CA ARG A 54 3.10 -18.53 18.37
C ARG A 54 3.27 -19.90 17.72
N GLU A 55 2.64 -20.14 16.57
CA GLU A 55 2.71 -21.42 15.86
C GLU A 55 4.17 -21.73 15.49
N ALA A 56 4.89 -20.76 14.92
CA ALA A 56 6.31 -20.91 14.60
C ALA A 56 7.20 -21.15 15.85
N LEU A 57 6.92 -20.50 16.98
CA LEU A 57 7.64 -20.74 18.23
C LEU A 57 7.32 -22.13 18.81
N LEU A 58 6.08 -22.60 18.67
CA LEU A 58 5.67 -23.94 19.10
C LEU A 58 6.37 -25.03 18.30
N GLU A 59 6.53 -24.86 16.98
CA GLU A 59 7.33 -25.76 16.13
C GLU A 59 8.80 -25.83 16.57
N ARG A 60 9.29 -24.75 17.20
CA ARG A 60 10.62 -24.65 17.80
C ARG A 60 10.62 -25.14 19.26
N GLY A 61 9.55 -25.77 19.73
CA GLY A 61 9.40 -26.34 21.07
C GLY A 61 9.25 -25.30 22.19
N VAL A 62 8.84 -24.07 21.86
CA VAL A 62 8.56 -23.01 22.84
C VAL A 62 7.06 -22.94 23.10
N ILE A 63 6.65 -22.99 24.36
CA ILE A 63 5.23 -22.87 24.74
C ILE A 63 5.01 -21.48 25.30
N ILE A 64 4.15 -20.69 24.66
CA ILE A 64 3.71 -19.41 25.22
C ILE A 64 2.67 -19.69 26.30
N VAL A 65 2.92 -19.20 27.52
CA VAL A 65 2.07 -19.42 28.70
C VAL A 65 1.36 -18.16 29.20
N ASP A 66 1.80 -17.00 28.73
CA ASP A 66 1.15 -15.71 28.99
C ASP A 66 0.77 -15.06 27.66
N ASP A 67 -0.44 -15.36 27.19
CA ASP A 67 -0.96 -14.96 25.88
C ASP A 67 -1.11 -13.44 25.78
N GLU A 68 -1.54 -12.81 26.87
CA GLU A 68 -1.78 -11.37 26.96
C GLU A 68 -0.44 -10.62 26.86
N ARG A 69 0.54 -10.93 27.72
CA ARG A 69 1.86 -10.29 27.65
C ARG A 69 2.59 -10.61 26.36
N PHE A 70 2.39 -11.81 25.79
CA PHE A 70 2.95 -12.14 24.48
C PHE A 70 2.37 -11.26 23.36
N ALA A 71 1.05 -11.05 23.34
CA ALA A 71 0.38 -10.21 22.35
C ALA A 71 0.71 -8.72 22.53
N GLU A 72 0.86 -8.25 23.77
CA GLU A 72 1.29 -6.89 24.10
C GLU A 72 2.75 -6.63 23.70
N MET A 73 3.64 -7.60 23.93
CA MET A 73 5.06 -7.49 23.56
C MET A 73 5.31 -7.72 22.07
N LEU A 74 4.34 -8.29 21.35
CA LEU A 74 4.37 -8.34 19.89
C LEU A 74 4.24 -6.90 19.39
N SER A 75 5.38 -6.21 19.31
CA SER A 75 5.45 -4.75 19.21
C SER A 75 4.68 -4.20 18.01
N GLU A 76 4.26 -2.93 18.09
CA GLU A 76 3.70 -2.16 16.97
C GLU A 76 4.55 -2.32 15.69
N THR A 77 5.88 -2.45 15.83
CA THR A 77 6.83 -2.75 14.75
C THR A 77 6.43 -3.95 13.88
N ALA A 78 5.89 -5.03 14.46
CA ALA A 78 5.50 -6.22 13.69
C ALA A 78 4.29 -5.94 12.78
N ILE A 79 3.36 -5.13 13.28
CA ILE A 79 2.18 -4.69 12.53
C ILE A 79 2.60 -3.67 11.47
N GLU A 80 3.46 -2.72 11.84
CA GLU A 80 4.06 -1.76 10.90
C GLU A 80 4.80 -2.47 9.77
N GLU A 81 5.64 -3.47 10.05
CA GLU A 81 6.31 -4.27 9.02
C GLU A 81 5.31 -4.94 8.07
N THR A 82 4.22 -5.49 8.61
CA THR A 82 3.16 -6.11 7.81
C THR A 82 2.47 -5.08 6.92
N VAL A 83 2.16 -3.91 7.46
CA VAL A 83 1.51 -2.81 6.71
C VAL A 83 2.46 -2.23 5.66
N GLN A 84 3.75 -2.07 5.97
CA GLN A 84 4.76 -1.59 5.01
C GLN A 84 4.96 -2.60 3.87
N ARG A 85 4.96 -3.90 4.19
CA ARG A 85 5.00 -4.96 3.17
C ARG A 85 3.77 -4.90 2.26
N LEU A 86 2.58 -4.63 2.81
CA LEU A 86 1.36 -4.43 2.00
C LEU A 86 1.48 -3.21 1.10
N LYS A 87 1.89 -2.05 1.64
CA LYS A 87 2.09 -0.82 0.87
C LYS A 87 3.08 -1.03 -0.27
N SER A 88 4.20 -1.71 0.02
CA SER A 88 5.21 -2.03 -1.00
C SER A 88 4.64 -2.90 -2.12
N ARG A 89 3.88 -3.95 -1.79
CA ARG A 89 3.23 -4.82 -2.80
C ARG A 89 2.20 -4.09 -3.64
N ILE A 90 1.37 -3.25 -3.02
CA ILE A 90 0.41 -2.41 -3.73
C ILE A 90 1.14 -1.43 -4.66
N ALA A 91 2.21 -0.79 -4.20
CA ALA A 91 3.02 0.10 -5.02
C ALA A 91 3.60 -0.63 -6.23
N THR A 92 4.14 -1.85 -6.05
CA THR A 92 4.60 -2.70 -7.16
C THR A 92 3.48 -2.97 -8.17
N VAL A 93 2.29 -3.36 -7.71
CA VAL A 93 1.13 -3.58 -8.58
C VAL A 93 0.80 -2.34 -9.42
N ILE A 94 0.79 -1.15 -8.80
CA ILE A 94 0.51 0.12 -9.48
C ILE A 94 1.58 0.41 -10.54
N ILE A 95 2.86 0.32 -10.18
CA ILE A 95 3.99 0.61 -11.06
C ILE A 95 4.03 -0.36 -12.25
N GLU A 96 3.87 -1.65 -12.01
CA GLU A 96 3.91 -2.68 -13.07
C GLU A 96 2.73 -2.55 -14.02
N SER A 97 1.54 -2.23 -13.51
CA SER A 97 0.32 -2.19 -14.33
C SER A 97 0.23 -0.95 -15.22
N TYR A 98 0.58 0.23 -14.68
CA TYR A 98 0.58 1.46 -15.48
C TYR A 98 1.90 1.63 -16.26
N GLY A 99 3.00 1.08 -15.76
CA GLY A 99 4.34 1.35 -16.26
C GLY A 99 4.89 2.67 -15.69
N PRO A 100 6.20 2.74 -15.32
CA PRO A 100 6.77 3.89 -14.62
C PRO A 100 6.53 5.24 -15.30
N LYS A 101 6.73 5.29 -16.63
CA LYS A 101 6.56 6.51 -17.41
C LYS A 101 5.12 7.00 -17.43
N HIS A 102 4.17 6.11 -17.72
CA HIS A 102 2.76 6.49 -17.78
C HIS A 102 2.22 6.82 -16.40
N LEU A 103 2.66 6.11 -15.36
CA LEU A 103 2.27 6.42 -13.98
C LEU A 103 2.58 7.87 -13.61
N SER A 104 3.78 8.37 -13.93
CA SER A 104 4.13 9.77 -13.67
C SER A 104 3.27 10.75 -14.48
N GLU A 105 3.05 10.50 -15.78
CA GLU A 105 2.18 11.35 -16.61
C GLU A 105 0.71 11.37 -16.09
N ILE A 106 0.22 10.24 -15.61
CA ILE A 106 -1.11 10.13 -15.01
C ILE A 106 -1.14 10.89 -13.69
N ALA A 107 -0.15 10.71 -12.82
CA ALA A 107 -0.07 11.41 -11.53
C ALA A 107 0.02 12.93 -11.71
N ASP A 108 0.80 13.39 -12.70
CA ASP A 108 0.90 14.81 -13.05
C ASP A 108 -0.44 15.37 -13.52
N PHE A 109 -1.20 14.63 -14.34
CA PHE A 109 -2.55 15.04 -14.71
C PHE A 109 -3.44 15.20 -13.47
N PHE A 110 -3.46 14.21 -12.56
CA PHE A 110 -4.32 14.25 -11.39
C PHE A 110 -3.91 15.29 -10.33
N ARG A 111 -2.67 15.79 -10.38
CA ARG A 111 -2.21 16.93 -9.56
C ARG A 111 -2.65 18.29 -10.11
N THR A 112 -3.16 18.36 -11.33
CA THR A 112 -3.73 19.61 -11.87
C THR A 112 -5.06 19.94 -11.18
N PRO A 113 -5.55 21.19 -11.25
CA PRO A 113 -6.87 21.55 -10.69
C PRO A 113 -8.02 20.67 -11.23
N LEU A 114 -8.03 20.38 -12.53
CA LEU A 114 -9.00 19.47 -13.14
C LEU A 114 -8.84 18.04 -12.61
N GLY A 115 -7.60 17.56 -12.54
CA GLY A 115 -7.29 16.26 -11.96
C GLY A 115 -7.80 16.10 -10.52
N GLY A 116 -7.55 17.10 -9.67
CA GLY A 116 -8.03 17.13 -8.29
C GLY A 116 -9.55 17.13 -8.21
N GLU A 117 -10.24 17.91 -9.05
CA GLU A 117 -11.71 17.90 -9.14
C GLU A 117 -12.24 16.51 -9.53
N MET A 118 -11.55 15.81 -10.42
CA MET A 118 -11.94 14.45 -10.82
C MET A 118 -11.76 13.44 -9.69
N LEU A 119 -10.74 13.59 -8.85
CA LEU A 119 -10.59 12.77 -7.64
C LEU A 119 -11.71 13.05 -6.64
N LEU A 120 -12.09 14.31 -6.45
CA LEU A 120 -13.22 14.68 -5.58
C LEU A 120 -14.54 14.10 -6.09
N ILE A 121 -14.82 14.22 -7.39
CA ILE A 121 -16.00 13.59 -8.01
C ILE A 121 -16.00 12.08 -7.75
N ALA A 122 -14.82 11.46 -7.80
CA ALA A 122 -14.71 10.03 -7.60
C ALA A 122 -14.88 9.59 -6.14
N GLU A 123 -14.44 10.42 -5.20
CA GLU A 123 -14.70 10.27 -3.77
C GLU A 123 -16.20 10.45 -3.49
N ASP A 124 -16.81 11.55 -3.94
CA ASP A 124 -18.23 11.88 -3.72
C ASP A 124 -19.23 10.85 -4.31
N ASN A 125 -18.79 10.08 -5.30
CA ASN A 125 -19.61 9.05 -5.96
C ASN A 125 -19.23 7.63 -5.51
N ASP A 126 -18.46 7.50 -4.42
CA ASP A 126 -18.00 6.22 -3.88
C ASP A 126 -17.31 5.34 -4.93
N LEU A 127 -16.72 5.97 -5.96
CA LEU A 127 -16.13 5.23 -7.07
C LEU A 127 -14.97 4.38 -6.56
N PHE A 128 -14.27 4.85 -5.53
CA PHE A 128 -13.14 4.14 -4.91
C PHE A 128 -13.50 3.40 -3.62
N GLU A 129 -14.66 3.65 -3.01
CA GLU A 129 -14.99 3.11 -1.69
C GLU A 129 -15.33 1.61 -1.70
N ASP A 130 -16.12 1.09 -2.65
CA ASP A 130 -16.53 -0.33 -2.57
C ASP A 130 -15.72 -1.26 -3.48
N LEU A 131 -14.67 -1.88 -2.91
CA LEU A 131 -13.89 -2.95 -3.56
C LEU A 131 -14.73 -4.21 -3.86
N ARG A 132 -15.97 -4.32 -3.34
CA ARG A 132 -16.90 -5.44 -3.59
C ARG A 132 -17.80 -5.22 -4.81
N TYR A 133 -18.01 -3.97 -5.25
CA TYR A 133 -18.81 -3.63 -6.44
C TYR A 133 -17.95 -3.07 -7.58
N ALA A 134 -16.87 -3.80 -7.89
CA ALA A 134 -15.88 -3.42 -8.91
C ALA A 134 -16.43 -3.25 -10.34
N SER A 135 -17.68 -3.63 -10.62
CA SER A 135 -18.26 -3.56 -11.98
C SER A 135 -18.59 -2.13 -12.46
N SER A 136 -18.50 -1.11 -11.61
CA SER A 136 -18.89 0.28 -11.96
C SER A 136 -17.76 1.18 -12.46
N LEU A 137 -16.48 0.81 -12.24
CA LEU A 137 -15.36 1.78 -12.36
C LEU A 137 -15.06 2.23 -13.79
N ASN A 138 -15.00 1.31 -14.76
CA ASN A 138 -14.80 1.67 -16.17
C ASN A 138 -15.97 2.54 -16.66
N GLY A 139 -17.20 2.20 -16.26
CA GLY A 139 -18.38 3.02 -16.56
C GLY A 139 -18.30 4.41 -15.91
N ALA A 140 -17.70 4.53 -14.74
CA ALA A 140 -17.61 5.79 -13.99
C ALA A 140 -16.54 6.74 -14.54
N ILE A 141 -15.36 6.24 -14.92
CA ILE A 141 -14.32 7.03 -15.60
C ILE A 141 -14.87 7.62 -16.91
N HIS A 142 -15.67 6.85 -17.65
CA HIS A 142 -16.34 7.34 -18.86
C HIS A 142 -17.47 8.35 -18.58
N LYS A 143 -18.02 8.35 -17.36
CA LYS A 143 -19.07 9.29 -16.93
C LYS A 143 -18.52 10.61 -16.41
N TRP A 144 -17.24 10.68 -16.01
CA TRP A 144 -16.61 11.92 -15.50
C TRP A 144 -16.84 13.13 -16.41
N LYS A 145 -16.83 12.95 -17.73
CA LYS A 145 -17.12 14.02 -18.71
C LYS A 145 -18.47 14.74 -18.53
N HIS A 146 -19.43 14.12 -17.86
CA HIS A 146 -20.76 14.68 -17.62
C HIS A 146 -20.77 15.72 -16.48
N TYR A 147 -19.78 15.67 -15.60
CA TYR A 147 -19.63 16.59 -14.47
C TYR A 147 -18.79 17.82 -14.84
N LEU A 148 -18.10 17.78 -15.98
CA LEU A 148 -17.15 18.80 -16.40
C LEU A 148 -17.80 19.89 -17.27
N SER A 149 -17.34 21.13 -17.12
CA SER A 149 -17.64 22.20 -18.07
C SER A 149 -17.12 21.88 -19.48
N PRO A 150 -17.56 22.59 -20.54
CA PRO A 150 -17.09 22.33 -21.89
C PRO A 150 -15.56 22.38 -22.05
N ILE A 151 -14.88 23.31 -21.38
CA ILE A 151 -13.42 23.46 -21.46
C ILE A 151 -12.71 22.32 -20.72
N GLU A 152 -13.17 21.97 -19.53
CA GLU A 152 -12.62 20.86 -18.75
C GLU A 152 -12.84 19.53 -19.44
N ARG A 153 -14.00 19.34 -20.08
CA ARG A 153 -14.28 18.16 -20.90
C ARG A 153 -13.27 18.01 -22.03
N ILE A 154 -12.92 19.10 -22.72
CA ILE A 154 -11.90 19.07 -23.78
C ILE A 154 -10.55 18.63 -23.19
N ARG A 155 -10.13 19.23 -22.07
CA ARG A 155 -8.86 18.88 -21.40
C ARG A 155 -8.82 17.43 -20.93
N TYR A 156 -9.91 16.96 -20.34
CA TYR A 156 -10.06 15.56 -19.93
C TYR A 156 -9.99 14.62 -21.13
N MET A 157 -10.71 14.93 -22.22
CA MET A 157 -10.65 14.14 -23.45
C MET A 157 -9.25 14.14 -24.07
N THR A 158 -8.54 15.26 -24.06
CA THR A 158 -7.14 15.34 -24.50
C THR A 158 -6.26 14.41 -23.67
N PHE A 159 -6.41 14.42 -22.35
CA PHE A 159 -5.70 13.48 -21.48
C PHE A 159 -6.07 12.03 -21.80
N THR A 160 -7.35 11.66 -21.80
CA THR A 160 -7.76 10.27 -22.03
C THR A 160 -7.40 9.76 -23.42
N ASN A 161 -7.21 10.64 -24.41
CA ASN A 161 -6.76 10.26 -25.76
C ASN A 161 -5.23 10.17 -25.88
N SER A 162 -4.46 10.60 -24.87
CA SER A 162 -3.01 10.41 -24.82
C SER A 162 -2.65 8.95 -24.52
N PRO A 163 -1.41 8.50 -24.81
CA PRO A 163 -0.96 7.15 -24.45
C PRO A 163 -1.13 6.84 -22.96
N ALA A 164 -0.70 7.73 -22.07
CA ALA A 164 -0.84 7.54 -20.63
C ALA A 164 -2.31 7.53 -20.17
N GLY A 165 -3.15 8.40 -20.73
CA GLY A 165 -4.59 8.41 -20.41
C GLY A 165 -5.33 7.17 -20.91
N GLN A 166 -4.94 6.61 -22.06
CA GLN A 166 -5.48 5.32 -22.53
C GLN A 166 -5.08 4.17 -21.60
N VAL A 167 -3.82 4.15 -21.14
CA VAL A 167 -3.37 3.17 -20.14
C VAL A 167 -4.18 3.34 -18.85
N PHE A 168 -4.39 4.57 -18.37
CA PHE A 168 -5.23 4.84 -17.20
C PHE A 168 -6.66 4.29 -17.38
N VAL A 169 -7.35 4.69 -18.45
CA VAL A 169 -8.75 4.27 -18.69
C VAL A 169 -8.87 2.75 -18.79
N ASN A 170 -7.93 2.09 -19.46
CA ASN A 170 -8.01 0.65 -19.72
C ASN A 170 -7.56 -0.21 -18.52
N GLN A 171 -6.59 0.26 -17.74
CA GLN A 171 -5.96 -0.55 -16.69
C GLN A 171 -6.52 -0.30 -15.29
N THR A 172 -7.16 0.83 -15.02
CA THR A 172 -7.54 1.20 -13.63
C THR A 172 -8.43 0.15 -12.96
N TRP A 173 -9.32 -0.51 -13.70
CA TRP A 173 -10.11 -1.62 -13.16
C TRP A 173 -9.26 -2.85 -12.80
N ALA A 174 -8.32 -3.22 -13.68
CA ALA A 174 -7.43 -4.35 -13.45
C ALA A 174 -6.48 -4.08 -12.27
N VAL A 175 -5.90 -2.87 -12.21
CA VAL A 175 -5.09 -2.39 -11.09
C VAL A 175 -5.85 -2.54 -9.78
N ARG A 176 -7.09 -2.02 -9.72
CA ARG A 176 -7.90 -2.11 -8.51
C ARG A 176 -8.19 -3.56 -8.12
N THR A 177 -8.51 -4.42 -9.09
CA THR A 177 -8.74 -5.85 -8.84
C THR A 177 -7.49 -6.53 -8.27
N SER A 178 -6.31 -6.19 -8.79
CA SER A 178 -5.02 -6.70 -8.29
C SER A 178 -4.69 -6.19 -6.90
N ILE A 179 -4.92 -4.91 -6.61
CA ILE A 179 -4.79 -4.33 -5.26
C ILE A 179 -5.70 -5.08 -4.28
N ASN A 180 -6.95 -5.33 -4.66
CA ASN A 180 -7.90 -6.09 -3.83
C ASN A 180 -7.39 -7.51 -3.55
N ALA A 181 -6.80 -8.15 -4.56
CA ALA A 181 -6.20 -9.47 -4.40
C ALA A 181 -5.04 -9.43 -3.41
N GLU A 182 -4.15 -8.44 -3.47
CA GLU A 182 -3.06 -8.30 -2.50
C GLU A 182 -3.58 -8.06 -1.07
N ILE A 183 -4.56 -7.15 -0.91
CA ILE A 183 -5.19 -6.91 0.38
C ILE A 183 -5.82 -8.19 0.93
N ARG A 184 -6.55 -8.97 0.11
CA ARG A 184 -7.19 -10.23 0.57
C ARG A 184 -6.19 -11.35 0.84
N LYS A 185 -5.11 -11.43 0.06
CA LYS A 185 -4.06 -12.45 0.21
C LYS A 185 -3.10 -12.17 1.37
N ARG A 186 -3.20 -11.02 2.04
CA ARG A 186 -2.30 -10.64 3.14
C ARG A 186 -2.10 -11.72 4.21
N TRP A 187 -3.14 -12.51 4.48
CA TRP A 187 -3.11 -13.60 5.46
C TRP A 187 -2.44 -14.89 4.97
N ASN A 188 -2.16 -14.98 3.67
CA ASN A 188 -1.47 -16.11 3.04
C ASN A 188 -0.02 -15.76 2.72
N TRP A 189 0.46 -14.58 3.15
CA TRP A 189 1.86 -14.23 2.96
C TRP A 189 2.73 -15.07 3.89
N PRO A 190 3.96 -15.39 3.48
CA PRO A 190 4.93 -16.00 4.38
C PRO A 190 5.03 -15.20 5.67
N ASP A 191 4.95 -15.89 6.80
CA ASP A 191 5.05 -15.27 8.12
C ASP A 191 6.37 -14.50 8.26
N LEU A 192 6.36 -13.49 9.13
CA LEU A 192 7.59 -12.78 9.46
C LEU A 192 8.56 -13.75 10.16
N PRO A 193 9.85 -13.69 9.83
CA PRO A 193 10.81 -14.64 10.38
C PRO A 193 10.97 -14.44 11.89
N LEU A 194 11.22 -15.53 12.63
CA LEU A 194 11.39 -15.47 14.09
C LEU A 194 12.62 -14.68 14.55
N ASN A 195 13.56 -14.39 13.65
CA ASN A 195 14.79 -13.70 14.02
C ASN A 195 14.58 -12.23 14.40
N ARG A 196 13.37 -11.68 14.38
CA ARG A 196 13.17 -10.26 14.71
C ARG A 196 13.58 -9.88 16.16
N PRO A 197 14.12 -8.67 16.38
CA PRO A 197 14.53 -8.22 17.72
C PRO A 197 13.42 -8.32 18.78
N TYR A 198 12.18 -7.97 18.44
CA TYR A 198 11.05 -8.03 19.38
C TYR A 198 10.72 -9.48 19.80
N ILE A 199 10.92 -10.47 18.92
CA ILE A 199 10.77 -11.89 19.27
C ILE A 199 11.87 -12.32 20.24
N VAL A 200 13.11 -11.90 20.00
CA VAL A 200 14.23 -12.19 20.91
C VAL A 200 13.96 -11.63 22.31
N GLU A 201 13.43 -10.41 22.42
CA GLU A 201 13.09 -9.81 23.71
C GLU A 201 11.94 -10.55 24.41
N ILE A 202 10.91 -10.99 23.68
CA ILE A 202 9.85 -11.86 24.22
C ILE A 202 10.44 -13.14 24.81
N LEU A 203 11.38 -13.79 24.12
CA LEU A 203 11.98 -15.05 24.59
C LEU A 203 12.89 -14.85 25.81
N LYS A 204 13.43 -13.64 26.01
CA LYS A 204 14.20 -13.25 27.20
C LYS A 204 13.31 -12.85 28.39
N ALA A 205 12.07 -12.45 28.14
CA ALA A 205 11.15 -12.06 29.20
C ALA A 205 10.73 -13.27 30.05
N ASP A 206 10.74 -13.10 31.37
CA ASP A 206 10.33 -14.14 32.29
C ASP A 206 8.80 -14.24 32.40
N GLY A 207 8.33 -15.49 32.53
CA GLY A 207 6.91 -15.82 32.68
C GLY A 207 6.09 -15.81 31.40
N ILE A 208 6.67 -15.48 30.24
CA ILE A 208 5.93 -15.44 28.96
C ILE A 208 6.02 -16.75 28.18
N ALA A 209 7.22 -17.32 28.13
CA ALA A 209 7.52 -18.52 27.36
C ALA A 209 8.17 -19.59 28.24
N LEU A 210 7.67 -20.82 28.11
CA LEU A 210 8.29 -22.02 28.66
C LEU A 210 9.13 -22.71 27.59
N PHE A 211 10.29 -23.19 28.06
CA PHE A 211 11.21 -23.98 27.28
C PHE A 211 11.39 -25.33 27.95
N PRO A 212 11.60 -26.42 27.19
CA PRO A 212 11.89 -27.74 27.73
C PRO A 212 13.06 -27.76 28.70
N ASN A 213 14.07 -26.89 28.47
CA ASN A 213 15.18 -26.68 29.39
C ASN A 213 15.89 -25.33 29.15
N PRO A 214 16.72 -24.86 30.10
CA PRO A 214 17.44 -23.58 29.98
C PRO A 214 18.52 -23.53 28.88
N ILE A 215 19.01 -24.68 28.42
CA ILE A 215 20.00 -24.74 27.32
C ILE A 215 19.32 -24.38 26.01
N MET A 216 18.13 -24.94 25.77
CA MET A 216 17.31 -24.66 24.59
C MET A 216 16.92 -23.19 24.49
N ARG A 217 16.49 -22.58 25.61
CA ARG A 217 16.22 -21.13 25.68
C ARG A 217 17.41 -20.31 25.20
N ARG A 218 18.61 -20.57 25.76
CA ARG A 218 19.84 -19.86 25.39
C ARG A 218 20.28 -20.12 23.96
N SER A 219 20.11 -21.35 23.47
CA SER A 219 20.48 -21.73 22.10
C SER A 219 19.61 -21.02 21.08
N LEU A 220 18.29 -21.03 21.26
CA LEU A 220 17.35 -20.38 20.35
C LEU A 220 17.56 -18.87 20.33
N ILE A 221 17.67 -18.23 21.50
CA ILE A 221 17.94 -16.79 21.58
C ILE A 221 19.22 -16.42 20.83
N ARG A 222 20.29 -17.21 20.97
CA ARG A 222 21.56 -16.97 20.29
C ARG A 222 21.42 -17.11 18.77
N GLU A 223 20.76 -18.15 18.30
CA GLU A 223 20.50 -18.40 16.88
C GLU A 223 19.72 -17.25 16.22
N LEU A 224 18.62 -16.85 16.86
CA LEU A 224 17.78 -15.75 16.36
C LEU A 224 18.50 -14.40 16.43
N SER A 225 19.34 -14.17 17.44
CA SER A 225 20.14 -12.93 17.54
C SER A 225 21.27 -12.87 16.51
N ALA A 226 21.87 -14.01 16.16
CA ALA A 226 22.99 -14.07 15.21
C ALA A 226 22.56 -13.86 13.75
N THR A 227 21.27 -13.99 13.46
CA THR A 227 20.68 -13.80 12.13
C THR A 227 20.11 -12.39 11.92
N ASN A 228 20.29 -11.48 12.89
CA ASN A 228 20.06 -10.04 12.76
C ASN A 228 21.41 -9.30 12.61
N PRO A 229 21.85 -8.95 11.38
CA PRO A 229 22.85 -7.91 11.21
C PRO A 229 22.29 -6.52 11.55
#